data_AF-A0A9E4VLD6-F1
#
_entry.id   AF-A0A9E4VLD6-F1
#
_cell.length_a   1.000
_cell.length_b   1.000
_cell.length_c   1.000
_cell.angle_alpha   90.00
_cell.angle_beta   90.00
_cell.angle_gamma   90.00
#
_symmetry.space_group_name_H-M   'P 1'
#
loop_
_entity.id
_entity.type
_entity.pdbx_description
1 polymer ?
#
loop_
_entity_poly.entity_id
_entity_poly.type
_entity_poly.pdbx_seq_one_letter_code
_entity_poly.pdbx_strand_id
1 'polypeptide(L)'
;AVGGVAVSELLFRGTHEGRFTPAPSSIAWLLRTIVRFAAYLPWLAYEIVVANVYVAWLVLHPRLPIDPTLVRFDTTLGSERGQVLLAQSITLTPGTVTVDASNGVFVVHCLSRRSRKGLAEGGIERKIAAIFEETAPTAIVLSDIEEPGQVPR
;
A
#
# COMPACT_ATOMS: atom_id res chain seq x y z
N ALA A 1 10.37 7.16 -44.19
CA ALA A 1 11.24 7.75 -43.15
C ALA A 1 10.84 9.19 -42.78
N VAL A 2 10.48 10.06 -43.72
CA VAL A 2 10.20 11.50 -43.46
C VAL A 2 8.84 11.77 -42.78
N GLY A 3 7.83 10.91 -42.96
CA GLY A 3 6.48 11.12 -42.41
C GLY A 3 6.36 11.04 -40.87
N GLY A 4 7.25 10.30 -40.19
CA GLY A 4 7.20 10.15 -38.72
C GLY A 4 7.73 11.38 -37.97
N VAL A 5 8.69 12.09 -38.57
CA VAL A 5 9.27 13.32 -38.00
C VAL A 5 8.23 14.43 -37.97
N ALA A 6 7.42 14.56 -39.03
CA ALA A 6 6.37 15.57 -39.11
C ALA A 6 5.25 15.37 -38.08
N VAL A 7 4.88 14.12 -37.80
CA VAL A 7 3.87 13.80 -36.76
C VAL A 7 4.42 14.09 -35.37
N SER A 8 5.70 13.81 -35.13
CA SER A 8 6.37 14.15 -33.87
C SER A 8 6.49 15.66 -33.67
N GLU A 9 6.81 16.42 -34.71
CA GLU A 9 6.90 17.89 -34.66
C GLU A 9 5.52 18.55 -34.39
N LEU A 10 4.46 17.99 -34.97
CA LEU A 10 3.09 18.48 -34.82
C LEU A 10 2.53 18.19 -33.42
N LEU A 11 2.85 17.01 -32.87
CA LEU A 11 2.53 16.67 -31.49
C LEU A 11 3.36 17.48 -30.49
N PHE A 12 4.63 17.80 -30.80
CA PHE A 12 5.53 18.56 -29.94
C PHE A 12 5.19 20.05 -29.85
N ARG A 13 4.67 20.66 -30.92
CA ARG A 13 4.22 22.07 -30.89
C ARG A 13 2.89 22.27 -30.13
N GLY A 14 2.09 21.21 -29.94
CA GLY A 14 0.78 21.29 -29.29
C GLY A 14 0.83 21.29 -27.76
N THR A 15 1.93 20.85 -27.14
CA THR A 15 2.04 20.60 -25.69
C THR A 15 3.14 21.44 -25.05
N HIS A 16 3.17 22.74 -25.35
CA HIS A 16 4.16 23.65 -24.80
C HIS A 16 3.79 24.17 -23.40
N GLU A 17 3.44 23.29 -22.47
CA GLU A 17 3.52 23.56 -21.03
C GLU A 17 3.94 22.27 -20.30
N GLY A 18 5.18 22.24 -19.80
CA GLY A 18 5.60 21.28 -18.78
C GLY A 18 6.63 20.22 -19.19
N ARG A 19 7.91 20.60 -19.18
CA ARG A 19 9.06 19.77 -18.80
C ARG A 19 9.09 18.34 -19.35
N PHE A 20 9.24 18.17 -20.67
CA PHE A 20 9.71 16.91 -21.22
C PHE A 20 11.23 16.96 -21.45
N THR A 21 11.90 15.97 -20.87
CA THR A 21 13.33 15.68 -20.96
C THR A 21 13.87 15.83 -22.38
N PRO A 22 15.08 16.40 -22.57
CA PRO A 22 15.64 16.59 -23.91
C PRO A 22 15.76 15.25 -24.64
N ALA A 23 15.23 15.20 -25.87
CA ALA A 23 15.34 14.04 -26.74
C ALA A 23 16.81 13.61 -26.90
N PRO A 24 17.13 12.32 -26.77
CA PRO A 24 18.51 11.84 -26.81
C PRO A 24 19.11 12.04 -28.21
N SER A 25 20.19 12.81 -28.29
CA SER A 25 20.83 13.23 -29.54
C SER A 25 21.75 12.17 -30.17
N SER A 26 21.66 10.89 -29.79
CA SER A 26 22.56 9.84 -30.32
C SER A 26 21.96 8.42 -30.28
N ILE A 27 21.91 7.76 -31.43
CA ILE A 27 21.49 6.34 -31.61
C ILE A 27 22.23 5.38 -30.66
N ALA A 28 23.51 5.65 -30.38
CA ALA A 28 24.32 4.86 -29.46
C ALA A 28 23.82 4.89 -27.99
N TRP A 29 23.11 5.94 -27.57
CA TRP A 29 22.48 5.98 -26.24
C TRP A 29 21.24 5.08 -26.20
N LEU A 30 20.39 5.13 -27.23
CA LEU A 30 19.18 4.33 -27.33
C LEU A 30 19.50 2.82 -27.34
N LEU A 31 20.48 2.39 -28.15
CA LEU A 31 20.89 0.99 -28.22
C LEU A 31 21.42 0.48 -26.87
N ARG A 32 22.20 1.28 -26.14
CA ARG A 32 22.70 0.91 -24.81
C ARG A 32 21.58 0.81 -23.77
N THR A 33 20.59 1.70 -23.82
CA THR A 33 19.43 1.63 -22.93
C THR A 33 18.59 0.39 -23.18
N ILE A 34 18.33 0.06 -24.45
CA ILE A 34 17.55 -1.13 -24.84
C ILE A 34 18.25 -2.41 -24.37
N VAL A 35 19.57 -2.54 -24.57
CA VAL A 35 20.32 -3.73 -24.12
C VAL A 35 20.28 -3.88 -22.60
N ARG A 36 20.42 -2.78 -21.84
CA ARG A 36 20.31 -2.81 -20.36
C ARG A 36 18.91 -3.20 -19.89
N PHE A 37 17.87 -2.72 -20.57
CA PHE A 37 16.49 -3.08 -20.27
C PHE A 37 16.20 -4.55 -20.57
N ALA A 38 16.70 -5.05 -21.70
CA ALA A 38 16.57 -6.46 -22.09
C ALA A 38 17.29 -7.40 -21.11
N ALA A 39 18.43 -6.99 -20.54
CA ALA A 39 19.13 -7.77 -19.51
C ALA A 39 18.41 -7.75 -18.14
N TYR A 40 17.63 -6.71 -17.85
CA TYR A 40 16.85 -6.58 -16.63
C TYR A 40 15.58 -7.45 -16.63
N LEU A 41 14.95 -7.61 -17.79
CA LEU A 41 13.71 -8.38 -17.97
C LEU A 41 13.76 -9.82 -17.42
N PRO A 42 14.80 -10.63 -17.67
CA PRO A 42 14.92 -11.98 -17.10
C PRO A 42 15.02 -12.00 -15.58
N TRP A 43 15.77 -11.05 -15.00
CA TRP A 43 15.89 -10.94 -13.54
C TRP A 43 14.55 -10.54 -12.91
N LEU A 44 13.85 -9.58 -13.51
CA LEU A 44 12.51 -9.17 -13.07
C LEU A 44 11.51 -10.33 -13.16
N ALA A 45 11.54 -11.10 -14.25
CA ALA A 45 10.66 -12.25 -14.42
C ALA A 45 10.91 -13.33 -13.35
N TYR A 46 12.18 -13.58 -12.99
CA TYR A 46 12.53 -14.50 -11.91
C TYR A 46 11.97 -14.06 -10.56
N GLU A 47 12.14 -12.79 -10.19
CA GLU A 47 11.60 -12.21 -8.95
C GLU A 47 10.06 -12.34 -8.89
N ILE A 48 9.37 -12.09 -10.01
CA ILE A 48 7.91 -12.24 -10.09
C ILE A 48 7.48 -13.70 -9.84
N VAL A 49 8.19 -14.67 -10.42
CA VAL A 49 7.87 -16.09 -10.24
C VAL A 49 8.08 -16.52 -8.79
N VAL A 50 9.18 -16.11 -8.16
CA VAL A 50 9.49 -16.42 -6.75
C VAL A 50 8.42 -15.83 -5.82
N ALA A 51 8.03 -14.57 -6.04
CA ALA A 51 7.00 -13.91 -5.26
C ALA A 51 5.65 -14.65 -5.34
N ASN A 52 5.25 -15.08 -6.53
CA ASN A 52 3.98 -15.80 -6.73
C ASN A 52 3.99 -17.20 -6.08
N VAL A 53 5.11 -17.90 -6.10
CA VAL A 53 5.25 -19.21 -5.43
C VAL A 53 5.15 -19.07 -3.91
N TYR A 54 5.75 -18.02 -3.33
CA TYR A 54 5.64 -17.73 -1.90
C TYR A 54 4.20 -17.43 -1.48
N VAL A 55 3.48 -16.61 -2.27
CA VAL A 55 2.06 -16.31 -2.03
C VAL A 55 1.20 -17.57 -2.16
N ALA A 56 1.43 -18.39 -3.19
CA ALA A 56 0.70 -19.65 -3.37
C ALA A 56 0.93 -20.62 -2.20
N TRP A 57 2.17 -20.72 -1.69
CA TRP A 57 2.51 -21.56 -0.52
C TRP A 57 1.85 -21.06 0.77
N LEU A 58 1.73 -19.74 0.93
CA LEU A 58 1.05 -19.11 2.07
C LEU A 58 -0.45 -19.40 2.04
N VAL A 59 -1.09 -19.31 0.86
CA VAL A 59 -2.52 -19.59 0.68
C VAL A 59 -2.83 -21.08 0.86
N LEU A 60 -1.91 -21.97 0.51
CA LEU A 60 -2.09 -23.42 0.62
C LEU A 60 -1.80 -23.98 2.03
N HIS A 61 -1.42 -23.16 3.01
CA HIS A 61 -1.03 -23.61 4.35
C HIS A 61 -2.25 -23.91 5.26
N PRO A 62 -2.48 -25.17 5.68
CA PRO A 62 -3.75 -25.63 6.27
C PRO A 62 -3.90 -25.37 7.77
N ARG A 63 -2.90 -24.78 8.45
CA ARG A 63 -2.91 -24.64 9.92
C ARG A 63 -3.69 -23.47 10.47
N LEU A 64 -4.24 -22.59 9.62
CA LEU A 64 -5.25 -21.55 9.89
C LEU A 64 -5.57 -21.35 11.40
N PRO A 65 -4.66 -20.76 12.21
CA PRO A 65 -4.94 -20.41 13.58
C PRO A 65 -5.65 -19.07 13.56
N ILE A 66 -6.87 -19.09 13.02
CA ILE A 66 -7.72 -17.91 12.83
C ILE A 66 -8.51 -17.73 14.12
N ASP A 67 -8.39 -16.55 14.72
CA ASP A 67 -9.22 -16.11 15.84
C ASP A 67 -9.78 -14.75 15.41
N PRO A 68 -10.80 -14.75 14.54
CA PRO A 68 -11.34 -13.52 13.97
C PRO A 68 -12.01 -12.70 15.06
N THR A 69 -11.54 -11.46 15.27
CA THR A 69 -12.10 -10.54 16.26
C THR A 69 -12.25 -9.16 15.65
N LEU A 70 -13.39 -8.51 15.90
CA LEU A 70 -13.61 -7.09 15.61
C LEU A 70 -13.16 -6.25 16.80
N VAL A 71 -12.22 -5.35 16.54
CA VAL A 71 -11.65 -4.46 17.56
C VAL A 71 -11.91 -3.02 17.16
N ARG A 72 -12.33 -2.22 18.14
CA ARG A 72 -12.42 -0.77 18.01
C ARG A 72 -11.09 -0.16 18.44
N PHE A 73 -10.58 0.74 17.63
CA PHE A 73 -9.30 1.41 17.81
C PHE A 73 -9.53 2.92 17.68
N ASP A 74 -9.19 3.67 18.72
CA ASP A 74 -9.28 5.13 18.70
C ASP A 74 -7.88 5.73 18.41
N THR A 75 -7.76 6.50 17.34
CA THR A 75 -6.50 7.18 16.99
C THR A 75 -6.41 8.55 17.64
N THR A 76 -5.19 9.00 17.94
CA THR A 76 -4.92 10.39 18.32
C THR A 76 -4.49 11.27 17.13
N LEU A 77 -4.44 10.70 15.91
CA LEU A 77 -4.15 11.46 14.70
C LEU A 77 -5.30 12.43 14.39
N GLY A 78 -5.00 13.72 14.39
CA GLY A 78 -5.95 14.79 14.09
C GLY A 78 -6.07 15.08 12.61
N SER A 79 -5.09 14.69 11.79
CA SER A 79 -5.14 14.95 10.35
C SER A 79 -5.91 13.88 9.58
N GLU A 80 -6.79 14.33 8.67
CA GLU A 80 -7.56 13.45 7.78
C GLU A 80 -6.63 12.57 6.91
N ARG A 81 -5.50 13.14 6.46
CA ARG A 81 -4.50 12.41 5.66
C ARG A 81 -3.80 11.31 6.48
N GLY A 82 -3.47 11.60 7.74
CA GLY A 82 -2.90 10.62 8.67
C GLY A 82 -3.88 9.48 8.94
N GLN A 83 -5.16 9.79 9.15
CA GLN A 83 -6.22 8.79 9.34
C GLN A 83 -6.41 7.89 8.11
N VAL A 84 -6.46 8.47 6.91
CA VAL A 84 -6.56 7.69 5.66
C VAL A 84 -5.34 6.80 5.48
N LEU A 85 -4.13 7.34 5.69
CA LEU A 85 -2.90 6.55 5.56
C LEU A 85 -2.84 5.42 6.59
N LEU A 86 -3.32 5.68 7.81
CA LEU A 86 -3.42 4.67 8.87
C LEU A 86 -4.41 3.56 8.47
N ALA A 87 -5.58 3.91 7.94
CA ALA A 87 -6.58 2.94 7.46
C ALA A 87 -6.00 1.97 6.43
N GLN A 88 -5.28 2.52 5.44
CA GLN A 88 -4.67 1.75 4.35
C GLN A 88 -3.51 0.91 4.87
N SER A 89 -2.70 1.44 5.78
CA SER A 89 -1.59 0.72 6.39
C SER A 89 -2.08 -0.47 7.22
N ILE A 90 -3.15 -0.31 7.99
CA ILE A 90 -3.78 -1.41 8.75
C ILE A 90 -4.33 -2.48 7.80
N THR A 91 -5.02 -2.10 6.73
CA THR A 91 -5.56 -3.05 5.74
C THR A 91 -4.48 -3.83 5.01
N LEU A 92 -3.31 -3.21 4.78
CA LEU A 92 -2.15 -3.85 4.15
C LEU A 92 -1.34 -4.70 5.12
N THR A 93 -1.59 -4.61 6.42
CA THR A 93 -0.87 -5.42 7.41
C THR A 93 -1.42 -6.85 7.37
N PRO A 94 -0.56 -7.90 7.31
CA PRO A 94 -1.03 -9.26 7.15
C PRO A 94 -1.97 -9.70 8.29
N GLY A 95 -3.22 -9.99 7.96
CA GLY A 95 -4.23 -10.46 8.90
C GLY A 95 -5.02 -9.36 9.62
N THR A 96 -5.12 -8.15 9.06
CA THR A 96 -6.06 -7.10 9.49
C THR A 96 -6.80 -6.49 8.31
N VAL A 97 -8.09 -6.16 8.48
CA VAL A 97 -8.90 -5.45 7.49
C VAL A 97 -9.65 -4.32 8.19
N THR A 98 -9.54 -3.09 7.70
CA THR A 98 -10.31 -1.96 8.22
C THR A 98 -11.73 -1.99 7.64
N VAL A 99 -12.74 -2.05 8.50
CA VAL A 99 -14.17 -2.08 8.13
C VAL A 99 -14.76 -0.69 8.10
N ASP A 100 -14.42 0.13 9.09
CA ASP A 100 -14.86 1.52 9.21
C ASP A 100 -13.73 2.40 9.74
N ALA A 101 -13.70 3.65 9.29
CA ALA A 101 -12.74 4.67 9.67
C ALA A 101 -13.45 6.03 9.65
N SER A 102 -13.93 6.47 10.81
CA SER A 102 -14.73 7.68 10.93
C SER A 102 -14.44 8.42 12.23
N ASN A 103 -14.25 9.74 12.14
CA ASN A 103 -14.04 10.63 13.29
C ASN A 103 -12.92 10.18 14.25
N GLY A 104 -11.81 9.66 13.72
CA GLY A 104 -10.70 9.15 14.54
C GLY A 104 -10.96 7.80 15.22
N VAL A 105 -12.04 7.12 14.87
CA VAL A 105 -12.36 5.76 15.34
C VAL A 105 -12.25 4.80 14.16
N PHE A 106 -11.53 3.70 14.36
CA PHE A 106 -11.39 2.63 13.38
C PHE A 106 -11.98 1.35 13.91
N VAL A 107 -12.72 0.66 13.06
CA VAL A 107 -13.18 -0.70 13.30
C VAL A 107 -12.32 -1.63 12.45
N VAL A 108 -11.53 -2.47 13.10
CA VAL A 108 -10.57 -3.35 12.43
C VAL A 108 -10.93 -4.80 12.70
N HIS A 109 -11.10 -5.57 11.63
CA HIS A 109 -11.22 -7.01 11.68
C HIS A 109 -9.82 -7.64 11.74
N CYS A 110 -9.47 -8.22 12.88
CA CYS A 110 -8.21 -8.93 13.07
C CYS A 110 -8.43 -10.42 12.84
N LEU A 111 -7.62 -11.01 11.96
CA LEU A 111 -7.66 -12.44 11.60
C LEU A 111 -7.02 -13.33 12.67
N SER A 112 -6.16 -12.77 13.54
CA SER A 112 -5.47 -13.52 14.59
C SER A 112 -5.13 -12.65 15.81
N ARG A 113 -4.89 -13.31 16.95
CA ARG A 113 -4.37 -12.65 18.18
C ARG A 113 -3.05 -11.91 17.96
N ARG A 114 -2.21 -12.37 17.03
CA ARG A 114 -0.93 -11.72 16.68
C ARG A 114 -1.17 -10.39 15.99
N SER A 115 -2.12 -10.36 15.04
CA SER A 115 -2.53 -9.17 14.31
C SER A 115 -3.12 -8.11 15.27
N ARG A 116 -3.97 -8.55 16.21
CA ARG A 116 -4.51 -7.70 17.29
C ARG A 116 -3.41 -7.10 18.18
N LYS A 117 -2.43 -7.91 18.58
CA LYS A 117 -1.31 -7.45 19.42
C LYS A 117 -0.45 -6.42 18.69
N GLY A 118 -0.16 -6.63 17.40
CA GLY A 118 0.59 -5.67 16.59
C GLY A 118 -0.13 -4.33 16.42
N LEU A 119 -1.47 -4.36 16.34
CA LEU A 119 -2.29 -3.14 16.34
C LEU A 119 -2.24 -2.42 17.71
N ALA A 120 -2.37 -3.18 18.81
CA ALA A 120 -2.26 -2.66 20.19
C ALA A 120 -0.91 -1.99 20.46
N GLU A 121 0.15 -2.51 19.86
CA GLU A 121 1.50 -1.98 20.00
C GLU A 121 1.67 -0.61 19.32
N GLY A 122 0.83 -0.22 18.36
CA GLY A 122 0.81 1.14 17.81
C GLY A 122 1.98 1.56 16.95
N GLY A 123 2.78 0.60 16.48
CA GLY A 123 3.99 0.91 15.73
C GLY A 123 3.72 1.69 14.44
N ILE A 124 2.62 1.40 13.77
CA ILE A 124 2.21 2.04 12.51
C ILE A 124 1.74 3.48 12.78
N GLU A 125 0.84 3.67 13.75
CA GLU A 125 0.33 4.98 14.11
C GLU A 125 1.45 5.94 14.55
N ARG A 126 2.40 5.48 15.38
CA ARG A 126 3.57 6.29 15.77
C ARG A 126 4.43 6.73 14.59
N LYS A 127 4.60 5.87 13.58
CA LYS A 127 5.37 6.19 12.37
C LYS A 127 4.63 7.24 11.53
N ILE A 128 3.32 7.14 11.43
CA ILE A 128 2.48 8.10 10.70
C ILE A 128 2.45 9.45 11.44
N ALA A 129 2.30 9.44 12.76
CA ALA A 129 2.39 10.64 13.59
C ALA A 129 3.73 11.35 13.40
N ALA A 130 4.84 10.61 13.32
CA ALA A 130 6.16 11.18 13.05
C ALA A 130 6.30 11.80 11.64
N ILE A 131 5.58 11.27 10.63
CA ILE A 131 5.59 11.81 9.26
C ILE A 131 4.84 13.14 9.18
N PHE A 132 3.74 13.27 9.94
CA PHE A 132 2.88 14.44 9.90
C PHE A 132 3.11 15.42 11.07
N GLU A 133 4.14 15.19 11.89
CA GLU A 133 4.46 15.97 13.10
C GLU A 133 3.28 16.06 14.09
N GLU A 134 2.49 14.99 14.18
CA GLU A 134 1.33 14.90 15.06
C GLU A 134 1.69 14.28 16.41
N THR A 135 0.86 14.53 17.42
CA THR A 135 1.09 14.00 18.77
C THR A 135 0.91 12.47 18.75
N ALA A 136 2.01 11.74 18.97
CA ALA A 136 1.99 10.30 19.05
C ALA A 136 1.19 9.82 20.28
N PRO A 137 0.40 8.73 20.16
CA PRO A 137 -0.38 8.23 21.27
C PRO A 137 0.50 7.61 22.35
N THR A 138 0.12 7.85 23.61
CA THR A 138 0.77 7.27 24.80
C THR A 138 0.20 5.88 25.15
N ALA A 139 -1.04 5.60 24.76
CA ALA A 139 -1.69 4.31 24.93
C ALA A 139 -2.78 4.12 23.87
N ILE A 140 -2.80 2.96 23.22
CA ILE A 140 -3.86 2.60 22.28
C ILE A 140 -4.92 1.84 23.06
N VAL A 141 -6.12 2.40 23.11
CA VAL A 141 -7.28 1.75 23.70
C VAL A 141 -7.87 0.84 22.63
N LEU A 142 -7.66 -0.47 22.81
CA LEU A 142 -8.41 -1.48 22.08
C LEU A 142 -9.60 -1.88 22.95
N SER A 143 -10.79 -1.49 22.55
CA SER A 143 -12.02 -2.09 23.09
C SER A 143 -12.47 -3.18 22.13
N ASP A 144 -12.64 -4.39 22.64
CA ASP A 144 -13.31 -5.44 21.87
C ASP A 144 -14.74 -4.95 21.61
N ILE A 145 -15.17 -5.03 20.35
CA ILE A 145 -16.58 -4.76 20.05
C ILE A 145 -17.32 -6.01 20.52
N GLU A 146 -17.96 -5.91 21.68
CA GLU A 146 -18.91 -6.92 22.15
C GLU A 146 -20.01 -6.99 21.08
N GLU A 147 -20.01 -8.04 20.25
CA GLU A 147 -21.07 -8.29 19.28
C GLU A 147 -22.41 -8.32 20.04
N PRO A 148 -23.36 -7.40 19.81
CA PRO A 148 -24.73 -7.66 20.18
C PRO A 148 -25.25 -8.65 19.14
N GLY A 149 -25.09 -9.95 19.40
CA GLY A 149 -25.52 -10.97 18.46
C GLY A 149 -27.02 -10.87 18.17
N GLN A 150 -27.42 -10.33 17.00
CA GLN A 150 -28.74 -10.56 16.41
C GLN A 150 -28.78 -10.13 14.93
N VAL A 151 -28.70 -11.08 14.00
CA VAL A 151 -29.29 -10.92 12.67
C VAL A 151 -30.80 -10.98 12.85
N PRO A 152 -31.59 -9.94 12.51
CA PRO A 152 -33.04 -10.05 12.50
C PRO A 152 -33.43 -11.01 11.38
N ARG A 153 -34.21 -12.07 11.71
CA ARG A 153 -34.94 -12.85 10.73
C ARG A 153 -36.16 -12.09 10.24
#